data_AF-A0A137NTB0-F1
#
_entry.id   AF-A0A137NTB0-F1
#
_cell.length_a   1.000
_cell.length_b   1.000
_cell.length_c   1.000
_cell.angle_alpha   90.00
_cell.angle_beta   90.00
_cell.angle_gamma   90.00
#
_symmetry.space_group_name_H-M   'P 1'
#
loop_
_entity.id
_entity.type
_entity.pdbx_description
1 polymer ?
#
loop_
_entity_poly.entity_id
_entity_poly.type
_entity_poly.pdbx_seq_one_letter_code
_entity_poly.pdbx_strand_id
1 'polypeptide(L)'
;QKLGYIALVELLTYQFASPVRWIETQDQLFKNFGVERLIEIGPSPTLCGMADRTLKFKYEAYDDALTFQRANLCYSKNEKEIYYAFESEVEEAPKAEAPKAAATPAPVAAAPAPVAAPVLAVAAAASAGPAASVPDAPVTALEVLHIIIAQKLKKKVTDIPTSKAIKDLVGGKSTLQNEILGDLQKEFGNAVPEKPEETPLTEL
;
A
#
# COMPACT_ATOMS: atom_id res chain seq x y z
N GLN A 1 27.79 26.62 -35.82
CA GLN A 1 26.35 26.66 -35.50
C GLN A 1 25.45 26.37 -36.70
N LYS A 2 25.63 27.01 -37.87
CA LYS A 2 24.75 26.80 -39.04
C LYS A 2 24.55 25.34 -39.47
N LEU A 3 25.61 24.52 -39.49
CA LEU A 3 25.51 23.09 -39.83
C LEU A 3 24.71 22.27 -38.81
N GLY A 4 24.92 22.51 -37.51
CA GLY A 4 24.18 21.81 -36.45
C GLY A 4 22.68 22.14 -36.48
N TYR A 5 22.34 23.39 -36.76
CA TYR A 5 20.95 23.81 -36.97
C TYR A 5 20.30 23.06 -38.13
N ILE A 6 20.94 23.05 -39.30
CA ILE A 6 20.42 22.34 -40.49
C ILE A 6 20.27 20.85 -40.16
N ALA A 7 21.29 20.22 -39.58
CA ALA A 7 21.24 18.80 -39.23
C ALA A 7 20.08 18.46 -38.27
N LEU A 8 19.83 19.29 -37.25
CA LEU A 8 18.74 19.07 -36.30
C LEU A 8 17.36 19.21 -36.97
N VAL A 9 17.18 20.21 -37.85
CA VAL A 9 15.92 20.38 -38.61
C VAL A 9 15.67 19.19 -39.52
N GLU A 10 16.69 18.75 -40.26
CA GLU A 10 16.56 17.60 -41.17
C GLU A 10 16.23 16.31 -40.38
N LEU A 11 16.92 16.05 -39.26
CA LEU A 11 16.64 14.88 -38.41
C LEU A 11 15.18 14.84 -37.94
N LEU A 12 14.65 15.95 -37.43
CA LEU A 12 13.27 16.01 -36.97
C LEU A 12 12.26 15.88 -38.13
N THR A 13 12.58 16.46 -39.29
CA THR A 13 11.71 16.42 -40.47
C THR A 13 11.60 15.00 -41.03
N TYR A 14 12.73 14.32 -41.23
CA TYR A 14 12.74 12.95 -41.74
C TYR A 14 12.23 11.92 -40.71
N GLN A 15 12.32 12.21 -39.41
CA GLN A 15 11.79 11.31 -38.36
C GLN A 15 10.30 11.04 -38.51
N PHE A 16 9.51 11.98 -39.05
CA PHE A 16 8.08 11.76 -39.26
C PHE A 16 7.77 10.60 -40.22
N ALA A 17 8.61 10.41 -41.24
CA ALA A 17 8.40 9.41 -42.30
C ALA A 17 9.41 8.24 -42.24
N SER A 18 10.28 8.21 -41.23
CA SER A 18 11.30 7.18 -41.05
C SER A 18 11.00 6.29 -39.85
N PRO A 19 11.34 4.99 -39.89
CA PRO A 19 11.13 4.10 -38.75
C PRO A 19 11.97 4.52 -37.54
N VAL A 20 11.39 4.38 -36.34
CA VAL A 20 12.08 4.65 -35.08
C VAL A 20 13.02 3.47 -34.76
N ARG A 21 14.33 3.72 -34.80
CA ARG A 21 15.38 2.72 -34.53
C ARG A 21 15.68 2.56 -33.04
N TRP A 22 14.66 2.19 -32.27
CA TRP A 22 14.75 2.23 -30.79
C TRP A 22 15.66 1.15 -30.20
N ILE A 23 15.79 0.00 -30.87
CA ILE A 23 16.68 -1.09 -30.42
C ILE A 23 18.13 -0.61 -30.46
N GLU A 24 18.54 0.01 -31.56
CA GLU A 24 19.90 0.53 -31.73
C GLU A 24 20.17 1.71 -30.80
N THR A 25 19.16 2.56 -30.55
CA THR A 25 19.27 3.61 -29.54
C THR A 25 19.53 3.04 -28.14
N GLN A 26 18.78 2.01 -27.72
CA GLN A 26 19.02 1.35 -26.44
C GLN A 26 20.41 0.69 -26.38
N ASP A 27 20.86 0.06 -27.47
CA ASP A 27 22.19 -0.53 -27.53
C ASP A 27 23.28 0.55 -27.37
N GLN A 28 23.12 1.75 -27.96
CA GLN A 28 24.03 2.87 -27.71
C GLN A 28 24.02 3.31 -26.24
N LEU A 29 22.84 3.49 -25.64
CA LEU A 29 22.68 3.93 -24.25
C LEU A 29 23.33 2.96 -23.25
N PHE A 30 23.05 1.66 -23.37
CA PHE A 30 23.47 0.69 -22.37
C PHE A 30 24.88 0.13 -22.60
N LYS A 31 25.28 -0.06 -23.86
CA LYS A 31 26.59 -0.64 -24.20
C LYS A 31 27.70 0.40 -24.29
N ASN A 32 27.48 1.45 -25.08
CA ASN A 32 28.55 2.40 -25.41
C ASN A 32 28.64 3.54 -24.41
N PHE A 33 27.49 4.06 -23.96
CA PHE A 33 27.45 5.12 -22.96
C PHE A 33 27.40 4.60 -21.52
N GLY A 34 27.13 3.31 -21.31
CA GLY A 34 27.13 2.70 -19.97
C GLY A 34 26.10 3.34 -19.03
N VAL A 35 24.93 3.75 -19.54
CA VAL A 35 23.92 4.45 -18.72
C VAL A 35 23.44 3.55 -17.57
N GLU A 36 23.74 3.95 -16.34
CA GLU A 36 23.29 3.26 -15.13
C GLU A 36 21.88 3.71 -14.71
N ARG A 37 21.51 4.97 -14.96
CA ARG A 37 20.22 5.51 -14.55
C ARG A 37 19.43 6.04 -15.75
N LEU A 38 18.45 5.27 -16.23
CA LEU A 38 17.53 5.69 -17.28
C LEU A 38 16.26 6.27 -16.65
N ILE A 39 15.92 7.52 -16.99
CA ILE A 39 14.72 8.19 -16.48
C ILE A 39 13.75 8.44 -17.64
N GLU A 40 12.59 7.77 -17.63
CA GLU A 40 11.50 8.01 -18.57
C GLU A 40 10.64 9.18 -18.10
N ILE A 41 10.49 10.18 -18.96
CA ILE A 41 9.58 11.31 -18.77
C ILE A 41 8.32 11.03 -19.58
N GLY A 42 7.27 10.59 -18.91
CA GLY A 42 5.99 10.25 -19.52
C GLY A 42 4.94 9.88 -18.48
N PRO A 43 3.67 9.76 -18.90
CA PRO A 43 2.57 9.43 -17.99
C PRO A 43 2.60 7.97 -17.52
N SER A 44 3.26 7.07 -18.25
CA SER A 44 3.30 5.63 -17.98
C SER A 44 4.69 5.06 -18.24
N PRO A 45 5.08 3.93 -17.60
CA PRO A 45 6.43 3.36 -17.69
C PRO A 45 6.63 2.48 -18.94
N THR A 46 6.31 3.01 -20.10
CA THR A 46 6.37 2.28 -21.38
C THR A 46 7.79 1.99 -21.83
N LEU A 47 8.64 3.02 -21.86
CA LEU A 47 10.03 2.91 -22.30
C LEU A 47 10.89 2.21 -21.24
N CYS A 48 10.62 2.42 -19.94
CA CYS A 48 11.20 1.64 -18.86
C CYS A 48 10.93 0.14 -19.06
N GLY A 49 9.67 -0.25 -19.32
CA GLY A 49 9.34 -1.65 -19.57
C GLY A 49 10.01 -2.24 -20.82
N MET A 50 10.30 -1.42 -21.84
CA MET A 50 11.12 -1.85 -22.98
C MET A 50 12.59 -1.99 -22.60
N ALA A 51 13.13 -1.05 -21.84
CA ALA A 51 14.51 -1.08 -21.35
C ALA A 51 14.78 -2.31 -20.48
N ASP A 52 13.89 -2.62 -19.53
CA ASP A 52 14.00 -3.81 -18.67
C ASP A 52 14.09 -5.10 -19.48
N ARG A 53 13.25 -5.23 -20.52
CA ARG A 53 13.27 -6.40 -21.41
C ARG A 53 14.57 -6.49 -22.19
N THR A 54 15.08 -5.37 -22.72
CA THR A 54 16.34 -5.35 -23.48
C THR A 54 17.54 -5.67 -22.59
N LEU A 55 17.59 -5.12 -21.38
CA LEU A 55 18.64 -5.40 -20.40
C LEU A 55 18.65 -6.87 -20.02
N LYS A 56 17.49 -7.42 -19.66
CA LYS A 56 17.35 -8.84 -19.34
C LYS A 56 17.72 -9.76 -20.51
N PHE A 57 17.36 -9.39 -21.74
CA PHE A 57 17.60 -10.24 -22.90
C PHE A 57 19.06 -10.22 -23.39
N LYS A 58 19.75 -9.08 -23.29
CA LYS A 58 21.08 -8.91 -23.92
C LYS A 58 22.22 -8.60 -22.95
N TYR A 59 21.94 -7.92 -21.84
CA TYR A 59 22.97 -7.24 -21.04
C TYR A 59 23.14 -7.80 -19.63
N GLU A 60 22.31 -8.73 -19.17
CA GLU A 60 22.38 -9.34 -17.83
C GLU A 60 23.80 -9.85 -17.48
N ALA A 61 24.36 -10.75 -18.30
CA ALA A 61 25.72 -11.26 -18.07
C ALA A 61 26.83 -10.20 -18.20
N TYR A 62 26.60 -9.15 -19.01
CA TYR A 62 27.56 -8.06 -19.18
C TYR A 62 27.56 -7.14 -17.96
N ASP A 63 26.37 -6.82 -17.45
CA ASP A 63 26.19 -5.99 -16.26
C ASP A 63 26.70 -6.70 -15.02
N ASP A 64 26.48 -8.01 -14.90
CA ASP A 64 27.02 -8.83 -13.81
C ASP A 64 28.55 -8.85 -13.82
N ALA A 65 29.17 -9.02 -15.00
CA ALA A 65 30.62 -9.07 -15.14
C ALA A 65 31.30 -7.72 -14.82
N LEU A 66 30.61 -6.61 -15.10
CA LEU A 66 31.11 -5.26 -14.86
C LEU A 66 30.57 -4.62 -13.58
N THR A 67 29.76 -5.35 -12.82
CA THR A 67 29.08 -4.87 -11.60
C THR A 67 28.24 -3.61 -11.83
N PHE A 68 27.65 -3.44 -13.01
CA PHE A 68 26.75 -2.33 -13.28
C PHE A 68 25.42 -2.50 -12.56
N GLN A 69 25.06 -1.51 -11.75
CA GLN A 69 23.76 -1.45 -11.07
C GLN A 69 22.86 -0.49 -11.85
N ARG A 70 22.01 -1.05 -12.72
CA ARG A 70 21.11 -0.23 -13.55
C ARG A 70 19.77 0.03 -12.85
N ALA A 71 19.31 1.26 -12.92
CA ALA A 71 18.01 1.71 -12.43
C ALA A 71 17.20 2.36 -13.56
N ASN A 72 16.09 1.72 -13.94
CA ASN A 72 15.13 2.26 -14.89
C ASN A 72 13.95 2.87 -14.12
N LEU A 73 13.83 4.19 -14.17
CA LEU A 73 12.87 4.96 -13.38
C LEU A 73 11.87 5.69 -14.29
N CYS A 74 10.60 5.67 -13.94
CA CYS A 74 9.58 6.44 -14.64
C CYS A 74 9.07 7.59 -13.77
N TYR A 75 8.94 8.79 -14.35
CA TYR A 75 8.44 9.97 -13.63
C TYR A 75 7.13 9.70 -12.88
N SER A 76 6.18 8.99 -13.50
CA SER A 76 4.86 8.75 -12.89
C SER A 76 4.85 7.72 -11.75
N LYS A 77 5.94 6.97 -11.54
CA LYS A 77 6.03 5.91 -10.52
C LYS A 77 7.14 6.15 -9.49
N ASN A 78 8.24 6.74 -9.92
CA ASN A 78 9.50 6.81 -9.18
C ASN A 78 9.86 8.24 -8.77
N GLU A 79 8.85 9.08 -8.50
CA GLU A 79 9.03 10.50 -8.20
C GLU A 79 9.98 10.73 -7.02
N LYS A 80 9.76 10.03 -5.88
CA LYS A 80 10.61 10.15 -4.69
C LYS A 80 12.08 9.88 -4.99
N GLU A 81 12.36 8.84 -5.77
CA GLU A 81 13.73 8.45 -6.14
C GLU A 81 14.36 9.45 -7.10
N ILE A 82 13.60 9.96 -8.08
CA ILE A 82 14.06 10.97 -9.06
C ILE A 82 14.39 12.29 -8.37
N TYR A 83 13.54 12.73 -7.43
CA TYR A 83 13.75 13.97 -6.67
C TYR A 83 14.67 13.81 -5.46
N TYR A 84 15.19 12.61 -5.20
CA TYR A 84 15.97 12.29 -4.00
C TYR A 84 15.25 12.70 -2.70
N ALA A 85 13.91 12.65 -2.71
CA ALA A 85 13.05 12.99 -1.58
C ALA A 85 12.90 11.76 -0.67
N PHE A 86 14.03 11.27 -0.16
CA PHE A 86 14.03 10.23 0.86
C PHE A 86 13.57 10.87 2.16
N GLU A 87 12.56 10.28 2.78
CA GLU A 87 12.21 10.64 4.15
C GLU A 87 13.46 10.39 4.98
N SER A 88 13.99 11.45 5.58
CA SER A 88 15.12 11.32 6.49
C SER A 88 14.62 10.49 7.65
N GLU A 89 14.99 9.20 7.65
CA GLU A 89 15.12 8.48 8.90
C GLU A 89 16.10 9.30 9.72
N VAL A 90 15.55 10.09 10.64
CA VAL A 90 16.30 10.71 11.71
C VAL A 90 17.07 9.56 12.33
N GLU A 91 18.37 9.48 12.04
CA GLU A 91 19.30 8.67 12.82
C GLU A 91 18.97 8.96 14.26
N GLU A 92 18.38 7.98 14.94
CA GLU A 92 18.13 8.04 16.36
C GLU A 92 19.51 8.13 16.99
N ALA A 93 19.97 9.37 17.19
CA ALA A 93 21.24 9.69 17.79
C ALA A 93 21.35 8.84 19.06
N PRO A 94 22.42 8.03 19.23
CA PRO A 94 22.51 7.13 20.35
C PRO A 94 22.39 7.96 21.61
N LYS A 95 21.30 7.71 22.34
CA LYS A 95 20.96 8.36 23.59
C LYS A 95 22.18 8.25 24.50
N ALA A 96 22.86 9.37 24.70
CA ALA A 96 24.02 9.44 25.58
C ALA A 96 23.58 9.01 26.98
N GLU A 97 23.93 7.78 27.37
CA GLU A 97 23.80 7.31 28.74
C GLU A 97 24.71 8.15 29.63
N ALA A 98 24.09 8.84 30.58
CA ALA A 98 24.77 9.55 31.65
C ALA A 98 25.64 8.58 32.46
N PRO A 99 26.85 8.98 32.89
CA PRO A 99 27.78 8.09 33.56
C PRO A 99 27.27 7.73 34.96
N LYS A 100 26.99 6.44 35.17
CA LYS A 100 26.61 5.86 36.45
C LYS A 100 27.84 5.77 37.35
N ALA A 101 27.79 6.47 38.48
CA ALA A 101 28.82 6.50 39.50
C ALA A 101 29.14 5.09 40.07
N ALA A 102 30.42 4.88 40.33
CA ALA A 102 31.02 3.66 40.83
C ALA A 102 30.60 3.31 42.28
N ALA A 103 30.43 2.02 42.55
CA ALA A 103 30.48 1.45 43.90
C ALA A 103 31.18 0.08 43.85
N THR A 104 32.21 -0.03 44.69
CA THR A 104 33.16 -1.14 44.91
C THR A 104 32.52 -2.33 45.66
N PRO A 105 33.14 -3.52 45.68
CA PRO A 105 32.47 -4.82 45.84
C PRO A 105 32.43 -5.41 47.27
N ALA A 106 31.40 -6.25 47.49
CA ALA A 106 31.25 -7.54 48.23
C ALA A 106 32.11 -7.85 49.49
N PRO A 107 31.60 -8.60 50.50
CA PRO A 107 31.48 -10.07 50.36
C PRO A 107 30.34 -10.82 51.13
N VAL A 108 29.86 -11.91 50.47
CA VAL A 108 29.62 -13.32 50.89
C VAL A 108 29.09 -13.68 52.31
N ALA A 109 27.98 -14.45 52.39
CA ALA A 109 27.87 -15.76 53.11
C ALA A 109 26.48 -16.46 53.05
N ALA A 110 26.50 -17.72 52.56
CA ALA A 110 25.80 -18.96 52.95
C ALA A 110 24.25 -19.11 53.20
N ALA A 111 23.66 -20.00 52.38
CA ALA A 111 22.51 -20.94 52.46
C ALA A 111 21.91 -21.42 53.82
N PRO A 112 20.84 -22.28 53.88
CA PRO A 112 19.62 -22.49 53.04
C PRO A 112 18.26 -22.70 53.81
N ALA A 113 17.11 -22.57 53.11
CA ALA A 113 15.77 -23.22 53.24
C ALA A 113 15.00 -23.23 54.62
N PRO A 114 13.64 -23.38 54.73
CA PRO A 114 12.69 -24.03 53.80
C PRO A 114 11.27 -23.40 53.61
N VAL A 115 10.56 -24.03 52.67
CA VAL A 115 9.13 -24.11 52.27
C VAL A 115 8.03 -23.68 53.29
N ALA A 116 7.05 -22.89 52.81
CA ALA A 116 5.63 -22.98 53.19
C ALA A 116 4.70 -22.29 52.17
N ALA A 117 3.78 -23.05 51.55
CA ALA A 117 2.54 -22.54 50.95
C ALA A 117 1.53 -22.26 52.09
N PRO A 118 0.54 -21.33 51.97
CA PRO A 118 -0.75 -21.71 51.37
C PRO A 118 -1.64 -20.56 50.79
N VAL A 119 -2.75 -21.03 50.20
CA VAL A 119 -4.12 -20.46 50.03
C VAL A 119 -4.44 -19.32 49.02
N LEU A 120 -5.28 -19.75 48.07
CA LEU A 120 -6.19 -18.99 47.21
C LEU A 120 -7.08 -18.03 48.01
N ALA A 121 -7.04 -16.74 47.66
CA ALA A 121 -8.08 -15.78 47.99
C ALA A 121 -8.86 -15.45 46.72
N VAL A 122 -10.16 -15.79 46.72
CA VAL A 122 -11.11 -15.34 45.70
C VAL A 122 -11.23 -13.82 45.85
N ALA A 123 -10.66 -13.08 44.91
CA ALA A 123 -10.84 -11.64 44.82
C ALA A 123 -12.30 -11.36 44.46
N ALA A 124 -13.04 -10.81 45.42
CA ALA A 124 -14.33 -10.18 45.17
C ALA A 124 -14.16 -9.14 44.06
N ALA A 125 -14.98 -9.23 43.02
CA ALA A 125 -15.02 -8.26 41.94
C ALA A 125 -15.25 -6.87 42.56
N ALA A 126 -14.24 -6.01 42.46
CA ALA A 126 -14.35 -4.61 42.83
C ALA A 126 -15.49 -4.00 42.02
N SER A 127 -16.46 -3.42 42.73
CA SER A 127 -17.52 -2.61 42.14
C SER A 127 -16.88 -1.59 41.19
N ALA A 128 -17.22 -1.68 39.91
CA ALA A 128 -16.74 -0.76 38.89
C ALA A 128 -16.93 0.68 39.37
N GLY A 129 -15.86 1.47 39.32
CA GLY A 129 -15.89 2.90 39.57
C GLY A 129 -16.85 3.63 38.62
N PRO A 130 -17.02 4.96 38.78
CA PRO A 130 -17.96 5.73 37.97
C PRO A 130 -17.70 5.46 36.49
N ALA A 131 -18.71 5.00 35.76
CA ALA A 131 -18.57 4.68 34.35
C ALA A 131 -18.00 5.90 33.62
N ALA A 132 -16.87 5.71 32.93
CA ALA A 132 -16.30 6.75 32.08
C ALA A 132 -17.37 7.24 31.10
N SER A 133 -17.45 8.56 30.92
CA SER A 133 -18.38 9.19 29.97
C SER A 133 -18.07 8.66 28.56
N VAL A 134 -18.88 7.74 28.05
CA VAL A 134 -18.75 7.20 26.70
C VAL A 134 -19.23 8.28 25.72
N PRO A 135 -18.41 8.70 24.74
CA PRO A 135 -18.82 9.68 23.75
C PRO A 135 -19.90 9.09 22.85
N ASP A 136 -20.95 9.88 22.59
CA ASP A 136 -21.98 9.52 21.62
C ASP A 136 -21.40 9.60 20.20
N ALA A 137 -21.66 8.57 19.40
CA ALA A 137 -21.21 8.47 18.01
C ALA A 137 -22.42 8.16 17.13
N PRO A 138 -22.67 8.94 16.06
CA PRO A 138 -23.77 8.67 15.15
C PRO A 138 -23.55 7.35 14.42
N VAL A 139 -24.63 6.63 14.15
CA VAL A 139 -24.58 5.38 13.38
C VAL A 139 -24.10 5.68 11.96
N THR A 140 -23.13 4.90 11.49
CA THR A 140 -22.60 5.06 10.13
C THR A 140 -23.54 4.45 9.10
N ALA A 141 -23.57 5.00 7.89
CA ALA A 141 -24.38 4.46 6.79
C ALA A 141 -24.06 2.99 6.48
N LEU A 142 -22.77 2.62 6.59
CA LEU A 142 -22.29 1.25 6.43
C LEU A 142 -22.91 0.30 7.47
N GLU A 143 -22.98 0.70 8.74
CA GLU A 143 -23.60 -0.12 9.79
C GLU A 143 -25.10 -0.33 9.54
N VAL A 144 -25.82 0.72 9.13
CA VAL A 144 -27.25 0.63 8.79
C VAL A 144 -27.45 -0.32 7.59
N LEU A 145 -26.69 -0.13 6.51
CA LEU A 145 -26.72 -0.98 5.32
C LEU A 145 -26.46 -2.45 5.69
N HIS A 146 -25.44 -2.70 6.51
CA HIS A 146 -25.05 -4.04 6.92
C HIS A 146 -26.14 -4.73 7.75
N ILE A 147 -26.80 -4.00 8.66
CA ILE A 147 -27.89 -4.53 9.49
C ILE A 147 -29.14 -4.83 8.65
N ILE A 148 -29.52 -3.95 7.72
CA ILE A 148 -30.68 -4.17 6.83
C ILE A 148 -30.51 -5.47 6.03
N ILE A 149 -29.33 -5.64 5.44
CA ILE A 149 -29.02 -6.84 4.64
C ILE A 149 -28.96 -8.08 5.53
N ALA A 150 -28.35 -7.99 6.73
CA ALA A 150 -28.31 -9.09 7.68
C ALA A 150 -29.70 -9.56 8.12
N GLN A 151 -30.58 -8.62 8.43
CA GLN A 151 -31.96 -8.90 8.81
C GLN A 151 -32.73 -9.56 7.67
N LYS A 152 -32.57 -9.08 6.43
CA LYS A 152 -33.24 -9.63 5.24
C LYS A 152 -32.72 -11.01 4.85
N LEU A 153 -31.43 -11.25 4.97
CA LEU A 153 -30.81 -12.56 4.69
C LEU A 153 -30.95 -13.56 5.85
N LYS A 154 -31.43 -13.11 7.03
CA LYS A 154 -31.50 -13.90 8.27
C LYS A 154 -30.15 -14.53 8.63
N LYS A 155 -29.06 -13.78 8.41
CA LYS A 155 -27.68 -14.16 8.74
C LYS A 155 -27.14 -13.24 9.82
N LYS A 156 -26.09 -13.66 10.51
CA LYS A 156 -25.39 -12.75 11.43
C LYS A 156 -24.67 -11.68 10.62
N VAL A 157 -24.55 -10.48 11.20
CA VAL A 157 -23.78 -9.36 10.60
C VAL A 157 -22.33 -9.78 10.31
N THR A 158 -21.74 -10.63 11.15
CA THR A 158 -20.38 -11.17 10.93
C THR A 158 -20.24 -12.08 9.71
N ASP A 159 -21.34 -12.66 9.22
CA ASP A 159 -21.33 -13.65 8.14
C ASP A 159 -21.49 -13.00 6.76
N ILE A 160 -21.63 -11.66 6.72
CA ILE A 160 -21.88 -10.89 5.50
C ILE A 160 -20.63 -10.07 5.18
N PRO A 161 -19.88 -10.43 4.13
CA PRO A 161 -18.72 -9.66 3.72
C PRO A 161 -19.17 -8.36 3.05
N THR A 162 -18.61 -7.23 3.50
CA THR A 162 -18.87 -5.90 2.95
C THR A 162 -18.28 -5.68 1.56
N SER A 163 -17.31 -6.51 1.15
CA SER A 163 -16.68 -6.46 -0.17
C SER A 163 -17.51 -7.07 -1.30
N LYS A 164 -18.63 -7.74 -1.00
CA LYS A 164 -19.52 -8.35 -2.00
C LYS A 164 -20.70 -7.45 -2.32
N ALA A 165 -21.25 -7.58 -3.53
CA ALA A 165 -22.47 -6.86 -3.92
C ALA A 165 -23.74 -7.59 -3.44
N ILE A 166 -24.87 -6.88 -3.38
CA ILE A 166 -26.17 -7.45 -2.95
C ILE A 166 -26.56 -8.64 -3.84
N LYS A 167 -26.33 -8.56 -5.16
CA LYS A 167 -26.60 -9.62 -6.14
C LYS A 167 -25.88 -10.94 -5.82
N ASP A 168 -24.63 -10.86 -5.35
CA ASP A 168 -23.84 -12.03 -4.95
C ASP A 168 -24.33 -12.62 -3.63
N LEU A 169 -24.79 -11.76 -2.71
CA LEU A 169 -25.27 -12.17 -1.38
C LEU A 169 -26.63 -12.89 -1.42
N VAL A 170 -27.52 -12.50 -2.34
CA VAL A 170 -28.86 -13.12 -2.52
C VAL A 170 -28.83 -14.37 -3.41
N GLY A 171 -27.73 -14.63 -4.12
CA GLY A 171 -27.54 -15.86 -4.92
C GLY A 171 -28.59 -16.06 -6.00
N GLY A 172 -28.95 -15.00 -6.72
CA GLY A 172 -29.92 -15.05 -7.83
C GLY A 172 -31.40 -15.05 -7.43
N LYS A 173 -31.72 -14.93 -6.13
CA LYS A 173 -33.10 -14.76 -5.64
C LYS A 173 -33.59 -13.32 -5.88
N SER A 174 -34.05 -13.04 -7.09
CA SER A 174 -34.48 -11.69 -7.51
C SER A 174 -35.57 -11.07 -6.63
N THR A 175 -36.48 -11.87 -6.05
CA THR A 175 -37.47 -11.36 -5.08
C THR A 175 -36.81 -10.75 -3.84
N LEU A 176 -35.84 -11.46 -3.25
CA LEU A 176 -35.11 -10.95 -2.09
C LEU A 176 -34.23 -9.75 -2.44
N GLN A 177 -33.66 -9.73 -3.64
CA GLN A 177 -32.92 -8.58 -4.15
C GLN A 177 -33.81 -7.33 -4.19
N ASN A 178 -34.98 -7.42 -4.82
CA ASN A 178 -35.89 -6.29 -4.97
C ASN A 178 -36.48 -5.83 -3.62
N GLU A 179 -36.66 -6.76 -2.68
CA GLU A 179 -37.04 -6.40 -1.30
C GLU A 179 -35.93 -5.59 -0.61
N ILE A 180 -34.68 -6.05 -0.67
CA ILE A 180 -33.54 -5.33 -0.09
C ILE A 180 -33.41 -3.94 -0.73
N LEU A 181 -33.48 -3.84 -2.06
CA LEU A 181 -33.41 -2.55 -2.75
C LEU A 181 -34.56 -1.62 -2.36
N GLY A 182 -35.78 -2.16 -2.23
CA GLY A 182 -36.93 -1.40 -1.77
C GLY A 182 -36.79 -0.91 -0.33
N ASP A 183 -36.14 -1.67 0.55
CA ASP A 183 -35.85 -1.25 1.91
C ASP A 183 -34.74 -0.19 1.93
N LEU A 184 -33.68 -0.34 1.14
CA LEU A 184 -32.64 0.68 1.02
C LEU A 184 -33.18 2.01 0.48
N GLN A 185 -34.10 1.96 -0.49
CA GLN A 185 -34.75 3.16 -1.00
C GLN A 185 -35.65 3.84 0.05
N LYS A 186 -36.27 3.07 0.96
CA LYS A 186 -37.05 3.65 2.06
C LYS A 186 -36.15 4.30 3.11
N GLU A 187 -35.02 3.68 3.43
CA GLU A 187 -34.10 4.13 4.47
C GLU A 187 -33.24 5.32 4.01
N PHE A 188 -32.71 5.28 2.79
CA PHE A 188 -31.78 6.28 2.26
C PHE A 188 -32.38 7.21 1.21
N GLY A 189 -33.64 7.00 0.79
CA GLY A 189 -34.31 7.84 -0.19
C GLY A 189 -33.58 7.89 -1.53
N ASN A 190 -33.21 9.11 -1.95
CA ASN A 190 -32.53 9.36 -3.23
C ASN A 190 -31.00 9.17 -3.16
N ALA A 191 -30.44 8.77 -2.02
CA ALA A 191 -29.00 8.57 -1.88
C ALA A 191 -28.52 7.19 -2.39
N VAL A 192 -29.43 6.35 -2.90
CA VAL A 192 -29.09 5.05 -3.49
C VAL A 192 -28.55 5.26 -4.92
N PRO A 193 -27.31 4.84 -5.24
CA PRO A 193 -26.70 5.00 -6.57
C PRO A 193 -27.46 4.29 -7.69
N GLU A 194 -27.11 4.55 -8.96
CA GLU A 194 -27.62 3.73 -10.08
C GLU A 194 -27.02 2.32 -10.01
N LYS A 195 -27.87 1.27 -10.06
CA LYS A 195 -27.52 -0.15 -9.93
C LYS A 195 -26.86 -0.55 -8.58
N PRO A 196 -27.51 -0.26 -7.44
CA PRO A 196 -26.99 -0.62 -6.12
C PRO A 196 -26.78 -2.14 -5.94
N GLU A 197 -27.45 -2.98 -6.74
CA GLU A 197 -27.28 -4.42 -6.70
C GLU A 197 -25.91 -4.92 -7.18
N GLU A 198 -25.18 -4.13 -7.98
CA GLU A 198 -23.88 -4.50 -8.56
C GLU A 198 -22.69 -3.86 -7.83
N THR A 199 -22.94 -2.84 -7.01
CA THR A 199 -21.92 -2.15 -6.22
C THR A 199 -21.60 -2.91 -4.93
N PRO A 200 -20.31 -3.08 -4.56
CA PRO A 200 -19.93 -3.63 -3.26
C PRO A 200 -20.50 -2.80 -2.10
N LEU A 201 -20.86 -3.44 -0.98
CA LEU A 201 -21.44 -2.73 0.19
C LEU A 201 -20.49 -1.67 0.81
N THR A 202 -19.19 -1.75 0.57
CA THR A 202 -18.22 -0.73 1.00
C THR A 202 -18.28 0.56 0.19
N GLU A 203 -18.77 0.50 -1.05
CA GLU A 203 -18.81 1.62 -2.00
C GLU A 203 -20.23 2.15 -2.25
N LEU A 204 -21.23 1.48 -1.68
CA LEU A 204 -22.66 1.75 -1.81
C LEU A 204 -23.12 2.73 -0.73
#